data_AF-A0A7C4Z3V7-F1
#
_entry.id   AF-A0A7C4Z3V7-F1
#
_cell.length_a   1.000
_cell.length_b   1.000
_cell.length_c   1.000
_cell.angle_alpha   90.00
_cell.angle_beta   90.00
_cell.angle_gamma   90.00
#
_symmetry.space_group_name_H-M   'P 1'
#
loop_
_entity.id
_entity.type
_entity.pdbx_description
1 polymer ?
#
loop_
_entity_poly.entity_id
_entity_poly.type
_entity_poly.pdbx_seq_one_letter_code
_entity_poly.pdbx_strand_id
1 'polypeptide(L)'
;MQSGFARARRVLLLVGVAVMLAVSVAPAVLAAPSKGDVNGNSAIDLGDVILCLRFAVGITTPTPEQKASADVAPVIGWGMPVGDRRVTIADAVRIVQALVGLVPVSELGEVPTNARFVGADVCRACHSTTHEQWQTTRHKDAFKNLKEYEGGKNATNPVCLACHTVGFGQPGGFVDEQTTPGMGGVQCESCHGPGSLHVQGGGDKTKILAYPKVLAAQVCGRCHTGSHQPQYEEWLQSKHVDIEPHVASYFAQGRYADRCGICHAGDAKVSNDYLGRGFPDAKTLQFAVPCATCHDPHMATGNDTTPKAGHDRQLRHPTSSQDEAKPNLCGQCHTRRSEDVWSKTSRPPHYSGQFTFLIGTGGFLPTADQLKTAHAFAPGQCVKCHMYMKEFESEENPAIKGHTFEVDLRGCAPCHTTEVAKTLMENTQKDIMSQLEALKSRLDKWGNWEFISNGGPNDPSNTQDPQHMIPEEIKKARWNYYWVLNDGSEGVHNAKYARELIKTANALLDSIGAPK
;
A
#
# COMPACT_ATOMS: atom_id res chain seq x y z
N MET A 1 62.65 -59.00 28.34
CA MET A 1 62.09 -60.36 28.54
C MET A 1 61.60 -60.81 27.17
N GLN A 2 62.46 -61.51 26.43
CA GLN A 2 62.39 -62.98 26.19
C GLN A 2 61.02 -63.38 25.61
N SER A 3 60.87 -64.08 24.49
CA SER A 3 61.80 -64.82 23.62
C SER A 3 60.96 -65.58 22.56
N GLY A 4 61.56 -65.94 21.43
CA GLY A 4 61.09 -67.05 20.56
C GLY A 4 61.08 -66.67 19.07
N PHE A 5 62.16 -66.84 18.30
CA PHE A 5 62.57 -68.07 17.57
C PHE A 5 61.39 -68.69 16.76
N ALA A 6 61.46 -68.97 15.46
CA ALA A 6 62.59 -69.46 14.67
C ALA A 6 62.43 -69.25 13.14
N ARG A 7 63.57 -69.32 12.46
CA ARG A 7 63.83 -69.38 11.00
C ARG A 7 63.20 -70.62 10.34
N ALA A 8 62.83 -70.52 9.04
CA ALA A 8 63.62 -71.08 7.92
C ALA A 8 62.88 -71.21 6.57
N ARG A 9 63.59 -70.80 5.49
CA ARG A 9 63.65 -71.32 4.09
C ARG A 9 62.41 -71.15 3.18
N ARG A 10 62.41 -70.25 2.19
CA ARG A 10 63.04 -70.24 0.83
C ARG A 10 62.20 -70.93 -0.27
N VAL A 11 61.81 -70.14 -1.28
CA VAL A 11 61.89 -70.34 -2.76
C VAL A 11 60.61 -69.93 -3.52
N LEU A 12 60.82 -68.95 -4.43
CA LEU A 12 60.15 -68.56 -5.69
C LEU A 12 58.67 -68.92 -5.95
N LEU A 13 57.87 -67.97 -6.42
CA LEU A 13 57.73 -67.67 -7.86
C LEU A 13 56.93 -66.38 -8.10
N LEU A 14 57.34 -65.64 -9.13
CA LEU A 14 56.73 -64.41 -9.66
C LEU A 14 55.33 -64.67 -10.24
N VAL A 15 54.36 -63.80 -9.91
CA VAL A 15 53.41 -63.23 -10.87
C VAL A 15 53.12 -61.80 -10.42
N GLY A 16 53.54 -60.81 -11.21
CA GLY A 16 53.27 -59.40 -10.97
C GLY A 16 51.90 -59.00 -11.49
N VAL A 17 51.12 -58.32 -10.65
CA VAL A 17 49.96 -57.52 -11.05
C VAL A 17 50.25 -56.08 -10.66
N ALA A 18 50.58 -55.25 -11.63
CA ALA A 18 50.67 -53.81 -11.47
C ALA A 18 49.25 -53.21 -11.63
N VAL A 19 48.69 -52.69 -10.54
CA VAL A 19 47.46 -51.90 -10.57
C VAL A 19 47.84 -50.48 -10.99
N MET A 20 47.48 -50.08 -12.22
CA MET A 20 47.48 -48.67 -12.62
C MET A 20 46.30 -47.97 -11.93
N LEU A 21 46.59 -47.10 -10.97
CA LEU A 21 45.63 -46.09 -10.51
C LEU A 21 45.59 -44.96 -11.54
N ALA A 22 44.54 -44.96 -12.37
CA ALA A 22 44.15 -43.78 -13.14
C ALA A 22 43.46 -42.80 -12.18
N VAL A 23 44.12 -41.70 -11.85
CA VAL A 23 43.48 -40.55 -11.21
C VAL A 23 42.66 -39.84 -12.27
N SER A 24 41.33 -40.01 -12.22
CA SER A 24 40.44 -39.13 -12.98
C SER A 24 40.38 -37.78 -12.25
N VAL A 25 40.92 -36.75 -12.89
CA VAL A 25 40.65 -35.38 -12.48
C VAL A 25 39.24 -35.07 -12.99
N ALA A 26 38.24 -35.18 -12.11
CA ALA A 26 36.94 -34.60 -12.38
C ALA A 26 37.14 -33.08 -12.53
N PRO A 27 36.57 -32.42 -13.56
CA PRO A 27 36.60 -30.98 -13.63
C PRO A 27 35.87 -30.45 -12.39
N ALA A 28 36.52 -29.54 -11.65
CA ALA A 28 35.87 -28.83 -10.56
C ALA A 28 34.62 -28.15 -11.13
N VAL A 29 33.45 -28.62 -10.71
CA VAL A 29 32.21 -27.90 -10.91
C VAL A 29 32.33 -26.65 -10.04
N LEU A 30 32.69 -25.52 -10.64
CA LEU A 30 32.56 -24.20 -10.01
C LEU A 30 31.12 -24.10 -9.52
N ALA A 31 30.93 -23.97 -8.20
CA ALA A 31 29.63 -23.66 -7.64
C ALA A 31 29.10 -22.41 -8.33
N ALA A 32 27.84 -22.40 -8.75
CA ALA A 32 27.24 -21.23 -9.35
C ALA A 32 27.39 -20.03 -8.40
N PRO A 33 27.74 -18.83 -8.91
CA PRO A 33 27.89 -17.66 -8.06
C PRO A 33 26.61 -17.39 -7.25
N SER A 34 26.75 -17.14 -5.95
CA SER A 34 25.61 -16.80 -5.09
C SER A 34 25.05 -15.44 -5.51
N LYS A 35 23.76 -15.41 -5.86
CA LYS A 35 23.06 -14.16 -6.20
C LYS A 35 23.17 -13.16 -5.05
N GLY A 36 23.49 -11.91 -5.38
CA GLY A 36 23.75 -10.84 -4.42
C GLY A 36 25.19 -10.75 -3.89
N ASP A 37 25.99 -11.82 -3.99
CA ASP A 37 27.44 -11.80 -3.71
C ASP A 37 28.18 -11.48 -5.00
N VAL A 38 28.36 -10.19 -5.26
CA VAL A 38 28.91 -9.64 -6.50
C VAL A 38 30.43 -9.68 -6.49
N ASN A 39 31.04 -9.61 -5.30
CA ASN A 39 32.49 -9.62 -5.15
C ASN A 39 33.08 -11.03 -4.92
N GLY A 40 32.24 -12.03 -4.68
CA GLY A 40 32.60 -13.45 -4.56
C GLY A 40 33.18 -13.83 -3.20
N ASN A 41 32.95 -13.04 -2.15
CA ASN A 41 33.51 -13.28 -0.80
C ASN A 41 32.65 -14.22 0.06
N SER A 42 31.60 -14.82 -0.52
CA SER A 42 30.63 -15.68 0.17
C SER A 42 29.79 -14.98 1.23
N ALA A 43 29.68 -13.65 1.17
CA ALA A 43 28.81 -12.83 1.98
C ALA A 43 28.03 -11.84 1.10
N ILE A 44 26.92 -11.32 1.62
CA ILE A 44 26.26 -10.15 1.04
C ILE A 44 26.57 -8.98 1.97
N ASP A 45 27.31 -8.01 1.47
CA ASP A 45 27.77 -6.85 2.23
C ASP A 45 27.74 -5.55 1.41
N LEU A 46 28.21 -4.46 2.01
CA LEU A 46 28.29 -3.16 1.35
C LEU A 46 29.24 -3.16 0.13
N GLY A 47 30.23 -4.05 0.11
CA GLY A 47 31.13 -4.24 -1.02
C GLY A 47 30.37 -4.69 -2.27
N ASP A 48 29.39 -5.57 -2.14
CA ASP A 48 28.54 -6.01 -3.25
C ASP A 48 27.67 -4.88 -3.80
N VAL A 49 27.06 -4.11 -2.91
CA VAL A 49 26.23 -2.94 -3.27
C VAL A 49 27.05 -1.92 -4.04
N ILE A 50 28.22 -1.55 -3.51
CA ILE A 50 29.11 -0.56 -4.13
C ILE A 50 29.59 -1.05 -5.50
N LEU A 51 29.95 -2.33 -5.61
CA LEU A 51 30.41 -2.91 -6.87
C LEU A 51 29.29 -2.96 -7.91
N CYS A 52 28.08 -3.37 -7.50
CA CYS A 52 26.88 -3.36 -8.34
C CYS A 52 26.52 -1.94 -8.83
N LEU A 53 26.60 -0.93 -7.96
CA LEU A 53 26.38 0.47 -8.34
C LEU A 53 27.40 0.96 -9.37
N ARG A 54 28.68 0.60 -9.20
CA ARG A 54 29.73 0.96 -10.17
C ARG A 54 29.50 0.34 -11.54
N PHE A 55 28.96 -0.88 -11.60
CA PHE A 55 28.53 -1.50 -12.86
C PHE A 55 27.34 -0.76 -13.46
N ALA A 56 26.32 -0.48 -12.66
CA ALA A 56 25.10 0.19 -13.09
C ALA A 56 25.32 1.58 -13.70
N VAL A 57 26.30 2.33 -13.18
CA VAL A 57 26.65 3.67 -13.68
C VAL A 57 27.82 3.68 -14.66
N GLY A 58 28.32 2.50 -15.05
CA GLY A 58 29.38 2.37 -16.07
C GLY A 58 30.79 2.77 -15.61
N ILE A 59 31.04 2.90 -14.32
CA ILE A 59 32.38 3.18 -13.74
C ILE A 59 33.28 1.94 -13.82
N THR A 60 32.70 0.74 -13.84
CA THR A 60 33.45 -0.52 -13.91
C THR A 60 32.70 -1.51 -14.79
N THR A 61 33.42 -2.33 -15.56
CA THR A 61 32.82 -3.37 -16.40
C THR A 61 32.78 -4.70 -15.63
N PRO A 62 31.60 -5.33 -15.46
CA PRO A 62 31.50 -6.60 -14.74
C PRO A 62 32.04 -7.78 -15.57
N THR A 63 32.63 -8.78 -14.90
CA THR A 63 32.81 -10.11 -15.52
C THR A 63 31.46 -10.81 -15.71
N PRO A 64 31.38 -11.87 -16.54
CA PRO A 64 30.15 -12.65 -16.67
C PRO A 64 29.60 -13.19 -15.34
N GLU A 65 30.48 -13.62 -14.44
CA GLU A 65 30.11 -14.14 -13.11
C GLU A 65 29.58 -13.04 -12.21
N GLN A 66 30.28 -11.89 -12.16
CA GLN A 66 29.84 -10.73 -11.39
C GLN A 66 28.51 -10.18 -11.91
N LYS A 67 28.35 -10.17 -13.23
CA LYS A 67 27.09 -9.79 -13.88
C LYS A 67 25.97 -10.75 -13.49
N ALA A 68 26.23 -12.05 -13.48
CA ALA A 68 25.26 -13.05 -13.06
C ALA A 68 24.90 -12.93 -11.57
N SER A 69 25.86 -12.65 -10.68
CA SER A 69 25.61 -12.37 -9.26
C SER A 69 24.81 -11.10 -9.03
N ALA A 70 25.10 -10.05 -9.80
CA ALA A 70 24.52 -8.72 -9.65
C ALA A 70 23.12 -8.60 -10.26
N ASP A 71 22.79 -9.39 -11.28
CA ASP A 71 21.49 -9.39 -11.95
C ASP A 71 20.41 -10.02 -11.04
N VAL A 72 19.91 -9.20 -10.11
CA VAL A 72 18.90 -9.51 -9.09
C VAL A 72 17.66 -8.61 -9.21
N ALA A 73 17.53 -7.88 -10.31
CA ALA A 73 16.39 -7.09 -10.73
C ALA A 73 16.25 -7.17 -12.29
N PRO A 74 15.16 -6.67 -12.90
CA PRO A 74 13.90 -6.29 -12.27
C PRO A 74 13.25 -7.50 -11.59
N VAL A 75 12.66 -7.24 -10.44
CA VAL A 75 11.73 -8.17 -9.81
C VAL A 75 10.42 -8.02 -10.56
N ILE A 76 10.14 -8.92 -11.51
CA ILE A 76 8.75 -9.13 -11.91
C ILE A 76 8.11 -10.04 -10.84
N GLY A 77 6.78 -10.12 -10.79
CA GLY A 77 6.06 -10.68 -9.64
C GLY A 77 6.70 -11.95 -9.05
N TRP A 78 6.61 -12.10 -7.71
CA TRP A 78 7.12 -13.15 -6.78
C TRP A 78 8.03 -12.61 -5.67
N GLY A 79 8.49 -11.36 -5.79
CA GLY A 79 9.60 -10.90 -4.96
C GLY A 79 10.94 -11.52 -5.39
N MET A 80 10.98 -12.27 -6.49
CA MET A 80 12.20 -12.90 -7.01
C MET A 80 12.65 -12.20 -8.30
N PRO A 81 13.96 -11.98 -8.48
CA PRO A 81 14.52 -11.50 -9.73
C PRO A 81 14.15 -12.39 -10.90
N VAL A 82 13.89 -11.79 -12.06
CA VAL A 82 13.88 -12.53 -13.32
C VAL A 82 15.18 -12.41 -14.09
N GLY A 83 16.04 -11.47 -13.68
CA GLY A 83 17.34 -11.23 -14.29
C GLY A 83 17.19 -10.80 -15.76
N ASP A 84 17.33 -9.52 -16.05
CA ASP A 84 17.22 -9.03 -17.44
C ASP A 84 18.57 -9.06 -18.19
N ARG A 85 19.59 -9.68 -17.58
CA ARG A 85 20.98 -9.69 -18.05
C ARG A 85 21.55 -8.29 -18.18
N ARG A 86 21.07 -7.33 -17.38
CA ARG A 86 21.66 -6.01 -17.21
C ARG A 86 21.96 -5.83 -15.72
N VAL A 87 22.89 -4.92 -15.43
CA VAL A 87 23.14 -4.49 -14.05
C VAL A 87 22.74 -3.03 -13.99
N THR A 88 21.80 -2.73 -13.12
CA THR A 88 21.13 -1.44 -13.00
C THR A 88 21.13 -0.99 -11.53
N ILE A 89 20.63 0.22 -11.29
CA ILE A 89 20.46 0.71 -9.90
C ILE A 89 19.42 -0.15 -9.16
N ALA A 90 18.42 -0.71 -9.85
CA ALA A 90 17.41 -1.57 -9.24
C ALA A 90 18.02 -2.85 -8.64
N ASP A 91 19.05 -3.39 -9.28
CA ASP A 91 19.82 -4.53 -8.78
C ASP A 91 20.52 -4.18 -7.46
N ALA A 92 21.23 -3.04 -7.43
CA ALA A 92 21.92 -2.58 -6.24
C ALA A 92 20.95 -2.33 -5.07
N VAL A 93 19.78 -1.73 -5.36
CA VAL A 93 18.72 -1.53 -4.36
C VAL A 93 18.24 -2.87 -3.80
N ARG A 94 18.08 -3.89 -4.64
CA ARG A 94 17.65 -5.23 -4.20
C ARG A 94 18.70 -5.90 -3.30
N ILE A 95 19.99 -5.77 -3.64
CA ILE A 95 21.10 -6.26 -2.80
C ILE A 95 21.10 -5.53 -1.45
N VAL A 96 20.88 -4.21 -1.43
CA VAL A 96 20.73 -3.44 -0.19
C VAL A 96 19.57 -3.97 0.66
N GLN A 97 18.41 -4.20 0.06
CA GLN A 97 17.25 -4.74 0.77
C GLN A 97 17.55 -6.10 1.40
N ALA A 98 18.31 -6.98 0.72
CA ALA A 98 18.72 -8.25 1.27
C ALA A 98 19.76 -8.09 2.39
N LEU A 99 20.73 -7.20 2.22
CA LEU A 99 21.73 -6.85 3.23
C LEU A 99 21.08 -6.38 4.54
N VAL A 100 20.07 -5.51 4.45
CA VAL A 100 19.39 -4.96 5.64
C VAL A 100 18.25 -5.85 6.15
N GLY A 101 18.10 -7.07 5.63
CA GLY A 101 17.10 -8.04 6.09
C GLY A 101 15.65 -7.69 5.71
N LEU A 102 15.44 -6.70 4.83
CA LEU A 102 14.12 -6.41 4.26
C LEU A 102 13.69 -7.49 3.25
N VAL A 103 14.65 -8.28 2.77
CA VAL A 103 14.48 -9.34 1.78
C VAL A 103 15.28 -10.56 2.22
N PRO A 104 14.68 -11.76 2.31
CA PRO A 104 15.45 -12.96 2.53
C PRO A 104 16.45 -13.18 1.39
N VAL A 105 17.70 -13.56 1.70
CA VAL A 105 18.73 -13.83 0.68
C VAL A 105 18.28 -14.90 -0.32
N SER A 106 17.45 -15.85 0.10
CA SER A 106 16.82 -16.85 -0.79
C SER A 106 15.93 -16.24 -1.89
N GLU A 107 15.43 -15.02 -1.70
CA GLU A 107 14.63 -14.28 -2.69
C GLU A 107 15.50 -13.44 -3.65
N LEU A 108 16.83 -13.55 -3.59
CA LEU A 108 17.74 -13.07 -4.64
C LEU A 108 17.99 -14.12 -5.72
N GLY A 109 17.55 -15.37 -5.53
CA GLY A 109 17.61 -16.41 -6.55
C GLY A 109 16.68 -16.11 -7.73
N GLU A 110 17.10 -16.46 -8.95
CA GLU A 110 16.22 -16.40 -10.13
C GLU A 110 15.01 -17.33 -9.97
N VAL A 111 13.84 -16.90 -10.46
CA VAL A 111 12.77 -17.85 -10.88
C VAL A 111 13.42 -18.85 -11.85
N PRO A 112 13.12 -20.16 -11.80
CA PRO A 112 13.64 -21.09 -12.80
C PRO A 112 13.49 -20.50 -14.21
N THR A 113 14.59 -20.45 -14.95
CA THR A 113 14.78 -19.76 -16.26
C THR A 113 13.83 -20.24 -17.38
N ASN A 114 12.85 -21.09 -17.05
CA ASN A 114 11.82 -21.61 -17.92
C ASN A 114 10.41 -21.03 -17.68
N ALA A 115 10.21 -20.11 -16.73
CA ALA A 115 8.91 -19.45 -16.54
C ALA A 115 8.55 -18.57 -17.75
N ARG A 116 7.36 -18.78 -18.29
CA ARG A 116 6.77 -18.06 -19.42
C ARG A 116 5.39 -17.50 -19.10
N PHE A 117 5.04 -16.41 -19.76
CA PHE A 117 3.67 -15.91 -19.83
C PHE A 117 2.80 -16.87 -20.64
N VAL A 118 1.54 -17.05 -20.22
CA VAL A 118 0.59 -18.00 -20.81
C VAL A 118 -0.72 -17.37 -21.29
N GLY A 119 -1.01 -16.13 -20.89
CA GLY A 119 -2.22 -15.39 -21.25
C GLY A 119 -3.42 -15.70 -20.36
N ALA A 120 -4.35 -14.75 -20.27
CA ALA A 120 -5.53 -14.82 -19.39
C ALA A 120 -6.45 -16.02 -19.65
N ASP A 121 -6.55 -16.46 -20.91
CA ASP A 121 -7.41 -17.60 -21.28
C ASP A 121 -7.01 -18.89 -20.58
N VAL A 122 -5.72 -19.07 -20.27
CA VAL A 122 -5.25 -20.23 -19.49
C VAL A 122 -5.72 -20.14 -18.03
N CYS A 123 -5.76 -18.93 -17.46
CA CYS A 123 -6.23 -18.69 -16.10
C CYS A 123 -7.73 -19.00 -15.94
N ARG A 124 -8.53 -18.76 -17.00
CA ARG A 124 -9.99 -18.98 -17.02
C ARG A 124 -10.41 -20.40 -16.63
N ALA A 125 -9.59 -21.40 -16.95
CA ALA A 125 -9.91 -22.81 -16.69
C ALA A 125 -10.12 -23.12 -15.20
N CYS A 126 -9.38 -22.46 -14.31
CA CYS A 126 -9.49 -22.61 -12.85
C CYS A 126 -10.11 -21.39 -12.16
N HIS A 127 -10.00 -20.19 -12.76
CA HIS A 127 -10.44 -18.92 -12.20
C HIS A 127 -11.51 -18.24 -13.06
N SER A 128 -12.53 -18.99 -13.49
CA SER A 128 -13.56 -18.52 -14.43
C SER A 128 -14.27 -17.27 -13.96
N THR A 129 -14.74 -17.22 -12.71
CA THR A 129 -15.44 -16.05 -12.14
C THR A 129 -14.57 -14.79 -12.16
N THR A 130 -13.33 -14.89 -11.69
CA THR A 130 -12.40 -13.75 -11.67
C THR A 130 -12.04 -13.30 -13.09
N HIS A 131 -11.90 -14.25 -14.02
CA HIS A 131 -11.66 -13.93 -15.42
C HIS A 131 -12.84 -13.18 -16.05
N GLU A 132 -14.08 -13.65 -15.86
CA GLU A 132 -15.30 -12.99 -16.34
C GLU A 132 -15.45 -11.58 -15.77
N GLN A 133 -15.14 -11.41 -14.48
CA GLN A 133 -15.11 -10.12 -13.83
C GLN A 133 -14.02 -9.22 -14.43
N TRP A 134 -12.80 -9.73 -14.63
CA TRP A 134 -11.69 -8.94 -15.17
C TRP A 134 -11.99 -8.47 -16.60
N GLN A 135 -12.75 -9.27 -17.36
CA GLN A 135 -13.24 -8.90 -18.68
C GLN A 135 -14.17 -7.68 -18.70
N THR A 136 -14.64 -7.20 -17.54
CA THR A 136 -15.40 -5.95 -17.43
C THR A 136 -14.51 -4.71 -17.26
N THR A 137 -13.21 -4.90 -17.00
CA THR A 137 -12.28 -3.83 -16.65
C THR A 137 -11.65 -3.18 -17.88
N ARG A 138 -11.21 -1.92 -17.73
CA ARG A 138 -10.45 -1.22 -18.77
C ARG A 138 -9.03 -1.76 -18.95
N HIS A 139 -8.50 -2.48 -17.96
CA HIS A 139 -7.19 -3.13 -18.07
C HIS A 139 -7.15 -4.09 -19.25
N LYS A 140 -8.20 -4.89 -19.49
CA LYS A 140 -8.25 -5.79 -20.65
C LYS A 140 -8.13 -5.02 -21.98
N ASP A 141 -8.71 -3.82 -22.04
CA ASP A 141 -8.79 -3.01 -23.25
C ASP A 141 -7.62 -2.02 -23.35
N ALA A 142 -6.61 -2.11 -22.48
CA ALA A 142 -5.49 -1.16 -22.44
C ALA A 142 -4.77 -1.03 -23.80
N PHE A 143 -4.47 -2.15 -24.47
CA PHE A 143 -3.83 -2.12 -25.78
C PHE A 143 -4.75 -1.56 -26.86
N LYS A 144 -6.04 -1.93 -26.83
CA LYS A 144 -7.04 -1.38 -27.74
C LYS A 144 -7.10 0.15 -27.63
N ASN A 145 -7.17 0.66 -26.41
CA ASN A 145 -7.18 2.11 -26.16
C ASN A 145 -5.90 2.80 -26.65
N LEU A 146 -4.73 2.14 -26.52
CA LEU A 146 -3.47 2.67 -27.06
C LEU A 146 -3.48 2.79 -28.59
N LYS A 147 -4.10 1.83 -29.29
CA LYS A 147 -4.24 1.86 -30.75
C LYS A 147 -5.18 2.97 -31.23
N GLU A 148 -6.19 3.30 -30.43
CA GLU A 148 -7.14 4.36 -30.75
C GLU A 148 -6.60 5.75 -30.39
N TYR A 149 -5.74 5.83 -29.37
CA TYR A 149 -5.13 7.08 -28.93
C TYR A 149 -4.14 7.64 -29.96
N GLU A 150 -4.29 8.95 -30.27
CA GLU A 150 -3.45 9.68 -31.23
C GLU A 150 -3.28 9.01 -32.61
N GLY A 151 -4.29 8.24 -33.05
CA GLY A 151 -4.26 7.52 -34.32
C GLY A 151 -3.29 6.33 -34.32
N GLY A 152 -2.97 5.76 -33.15
CA GLY A 152 -2.22 4.52 -33.01
C GLY A 152 -0.70 4.67 -33.15
N LYS A 153 -0.17 5.90 -33.17
CA LYS A 153 1.27 6.19 -33.29
C LYS A 153 2.12 5.47 -32.25
N ASN A 154 1.57 5.21 -31.07
CA ASN A 154 2.26 4.59 -29.94
C ASN A 154 2.04 3.07 -29.85
N ALA A 155 1.26 2.47 -30.75
CA ALA A 155 0.94 1.04 -30.73
C ALA A 155 2.14 0.11 -31.03
N THR A 156 3.24 0.67 -31.51
CA THR A 156 4.51 -0.04 -31.76
C THR A 156 5.65 0.49 -30.87
N ASN A 157 5.38 1.49 -30.03
CA ASN A 157 6.39 2.10 -29.17
C ASN A 157 6.71 1.15 -27.99
N PRO A 158 7.96 0.66 -27.87
CA PRO A 158 8.36 -0.25 -26.78
C PRO A 158 8.04 0.27 -25.38
N VAL A 159 8.11 1.59 -25.18
CA VAL A 159 7.81 2.24 -23.89
C VAL A 159 6.32 2.06 -23.53
N CYS A 160 5.43 2.23 -24.51
CA CYS A 160 4.00 2.08 -24.32
C CYS A 160 3.59 0.60 -24.23
N LEU A 161 4.21 -0.26 -25.04
CA LEU A 161 3.93 -1.70 -25.05
C LEU A 161 4.22 -2.37 -23.71
N ALA A 162 5.23 -1.90 -22.98
CA ALA A 162 5.55 -2.40 -21.64
C ALA A 162 4.39 -2.26 -20.63
N CYS A 163 3.55 -1.22 -20.77
CA CYS A 163 2.42 -0.96 -19.86
C CYS A 163 1.07 -1.40 -20.43
N HIS A 164 0.97 -1.57 -21.75
CA HIS A 164 -0.29 -1.85 -22.43
C HIS A 164 -0.44 -3.29 -22.92
N THR A 165 0.56 -4.15 -22.70
CA THR A 165 0.54 -5.56 -23.10
C THR A 165 1.08 -6.47 -21.99
N VAL A 166 0.93 -7.78 -22.15
CA VAL A 166 1.43 -8.77 -21.20
C VAL A 166 2.85 -9.17 -21.54
N GLY A 167 3.80 -8.93 -20.63
CA GLY A 167 5.15 -9.49 -20.75
C GLY A 167 5.93 -9.06 -22.00
N PHE A 168 5.76 -7.83 -22.48
CA PHE A 168 6.48 -7.34 -23.65
C PHE A 168 7.99 -7.58 -23.55
N GLY A 169 8.57 -8.23 -24.56
CA GLY A 169 10.00 -8.59 -24.59
C GLY A 169 10.42 -9.70 -23.63
N GLN A 170 9.48 -10.36 -22.94
CA GLN A 170 9.72 -11.45 -22.00
C GLN A 170 9.31 -12.82 -22.58
N PRO A 171 9.85 -13.94 -22.05
CA PRO A 171 9.50 -15.27 -22.54
C PRO A 171 7.99 -15.57 -22.53
N GLY A 172 7.40 -15.81 -23.70
CA GLY A 172 5.98 -16.09 -23.86
C GLY A 172 5.06 -14.86 -23.82
N GLY A 173 5.60 -13.66 -23.61
CA GLY A 173 4.81 -12.43 -23.61
C GLY A 173 4.60 -11.83 -25.00
N PHE A 174 4.07 -10.61 -25.03
CA PHE A 174 3.72 -9.89 -26.26
C PHE A 174 4.94 -9.60 -27.13
N VAL A 175 4.83 -9.93 -28.41
CA VAL A 175 5.77 -9.58 -29.48
C VAL A 175 5.10 -8.58 -30.41
N ASP A 176 4.00 -9.01 -31.01
CA ASP A 176 3.12 -8.22 -31.86
C ASP A 176 1.71 -8.86 -31.90
N GLU A 177 0.74 -8.16 -32.47
CA GLU A 177 -0.66 -8.61 -32.50
C GLU A 177 -0.88 -9.84 -33.40
N GLN A 178 -0.01 -10.09 -34.39
CA GLN A 178 -0.13 -11.23 -35.30
C GLN A 178 0.47 -12.50 -34.67
N THR A 179 1.63 -12.36 -34.02
CA THR A 179 2.37 -13.45 -33.39
C THR A 179 1.78 -13.83 -32.03
N THR A 180 1.29 -12.84 -31.26
CA THR A 180 0.79 -13.01 -29.89
C THR A 180 -0.54 -12.29 -29.65
N PRO A 181 -1.59 -12.57 -30.45
CA PRO A 181 -2.88 -11.84 -30.35
C PRO A 181 -3.51 -11.91 -28.96
N GLY A 182 -3.30 -13.01 -28.23
CA GLY A 182 -3.81 -13.21 -26.88
C GLY A 182 -3.06 -12.47 -25.76
N MET A 183 -2.00 -11.72 -26.06
CA MET A 183 -1.18 -11.00 -25.07
C MET A 183 -1.42 -9.48 -25.07
N GLY A 184 -2.39 -9.00 -25.85
CA GLY A 184 -2.81 -7.60 -25.83
C GLY A 184 -3.55 -7.25 -24.54
N GLY A 185 -3.33 -6.03 -24.04
CA GLY A 185 -3.97 -5.50 -22.84
C GLY A 185 -3.19 -5.79 -21.56
N VAL A 186 -3.72 -5.31 -20.44
CA VAL A 186 -3.24 -5.61 -19.09
C VAL A 186 -4.07 -6.76 -18.55
N GLN A 187 -3.42 -7.91 -18.36
CA GLN A 187 -4.07 -9.16 -17.98
C GLN A 187 -3.60 -9.65 -16.60
N CYS A 188 -4.02 -10.87 -16.23
CA CYS A 188 -3.67 -11.50 -14.95
C CYS A 188 -2.16 -11.41 -14.66
N GLU A 189 -1.34 -11.82 -15.63
CA GLU A 189 0.11 -11.93 -15.47
C GLU A 189 0.85 -10.59 -15.48
N SER A 190 0.18 -9.48 -15.86
CA SER A 190 0.72 -8.13 -15.70
C SER A 190 0.92 -7.79 -14.22
N CYS A 191 0.04 -8.30 -13.35
CA CYS A 191 0.12 -8.13 -11.90
C CYS A 191 0.69 -9.38 -11.19
N HIS A 192 0.30 -10.57 -11.65
CA HIS A 192 0.62 -11.85 -11.01
C HIS A 192 1.95 -12.49 -11.49
N GLY A 193 2.62 -11.91 -12.49
CA GLY A 193 3.81 -12.47 -13.11
C GLY A 193 3.51 -13.69 -13.99
N PRO A 194 4.56 -14.34 -14.56
CA PRO A 194 4.39 -15.47 -15.49
C PRO A 194 3.80 -16.70 -14.78
N GLY A 195 2.68 -17.20 -15.31
CA GLY A 195 1.85 -18.25 -14.69
C GLY A 195 2.13 -19.68 -15.16
N SER A 196 3.02 -19.91 -16.12
CA SER A 196 3.30 -21.26 -16.65
C SER A 196 3.67 -22.29 -15.58
N LEU A 197 4.54 -21.94 -14.62
CA LEU A 197 4.95 -22.85 -13.55
C LEU A 197 3.82 -23.12 -12.55
N HIS A 198 2.95 -22.14 -12.31
CA HIS A 198 1.74 -22.31 -11.51
C HIS A 198 0.79 -23.31 -12.14
N VAL A 199 0.53 -23.14 -13.44
CA VAL A 199 -0.35 -24.03 -14.21
C VAL A 199 0.23 -25.45 -14.27
N GLN A 200 1.52 -25.60 -14.61
CA GLN A 200 2.20 -26.89 -14.65
C GLN A 200 2.27 -27.57 -13.27
N GLY A 201 2.37 -26.76 -12.21
CA GLY A 201 2.33 -27.21 -10.83
C GLY A 201 0.93 -27.56 -10.32
N GLY A 202 -0.10 -27.58 -11.16
CA GLY A 202 -1.47 -27.90 -10.76
C GLY A 202 -2.14 -26.81 -9.91
N GLY A 203 -1.77 -25.55 -10.11
CA GLY A 203 -2.31 -24.42 -9.35
C GLY A 203 -1.53 -24.12 -8.07
N ASP A 204 -0.26 -24.54 -7.98
CA ASP A 204 0.61 -24.26 -6.85
C ASP A 204 0.77 -22.75 -6.64
N LYS A 205 0.21 -22.21 -5.55
CA LYS A 205 0.22 -20.77 -5.24
C LYS A 205 1.62 -20.27 -4.88
N THR A 206 2.52 -21.18 -4.51
CA THR A 206 3.94 -20.86 -4.35
C THR A 206 4.66 -20.81 -5.69
N LYS A 207 3.93 -20.87 -6.81
CA LYS A 207 4.35 -20.74 -8.22
C LYS A 207 3.70 -19.56 -8.98
N ILE A 208 3.06 -18.62 -8.26
CA ILE A 208 2.57 -17.33 -8.81
C ILE A 208 2.62 -16.19 -7.78
N LEU A 209 2.77 -14.93 -8.20
CA LEU A 209 2.66 -13.80 -7.26
C LEU A 209 1.23 -13.73 -6.72
N ALA A 210 1.08 -13.92 -5.41
CA ALA A 210 -0.22 -13.93 -4.75
C ALA A 210 -0.22 -13.06 -3.50
N TYR A 211 -1.37 -13.01 -2.83
CA TYR A 211 -1.52 -12.36 -1.53
C TYR A 211 -0.49 -12.89 -0.51
N PRO A 212 0.06 -12.03 0.37
CA PRO A 212 -0.15 -10.58 0.42
C PRO A 212 0.75 -9.82 -0.56
N LYS A 213 1.84 -10.44 -1.04
CA LYS A 213 2.88 -9.78 -1.84
C LYS A 213 2.34 -9.05 -3.08
N VAL A 214 1.29 -9.57 -3.72
CA VAL A 214 0.64 -8.91 -4.88
C VAL A 214 -0.02 -7.56 -4.56
N LEU A 215 -0.26 -7.27 -3.27
CA LEU A 215 -0.84 -6.00 -2.85
C LEU A 215 0.16 -4.85 -2.83
N ALA A 216 1.46 -5.11 -2.96
CA ALA A 216 2.48 -4.08 -2.99
C ALA A 216 2.14 -3.01 -4.06
N ALA A 217 2.13 -1.73 -3.67
CA ALA A 217 1.77 -0.62 -4.57
C ALA A 217 2.65 -0.55 -5.82
N GLN A 218 3.89 -1.06 -5.73
CA GLN A 218 4.83 -1.23 -6.83
C GLN A 218 4.25 -2.06 -7.97
N VAL A 219 3.37 -3.03 -7.71
CA VAL A 219 2.72 -3.83 -8.76
C VAL A 219 1.95 -2.91 -9.71
N CYS A 220 1.22 -1.94 -9.16
CA CYS A 220 0.49 -0.92 -9.92
C CYS A 220 1.44 0.14 -10.49
N GLY A 221 2.43 0.57 -9.70
CA GLY A 221 3.43 1.58 -10.06
C GLY A 221 4.37 1.20 -11.21
N ARG A 222 4.35 -0.06 -11.68
CA ARG A 222 5.03 -0.45 -12.92
C ARG A 222 4.48 0.26 -14.16
N CYS A 223 3.19 0.63 -14.13
CA CYS A 223 2.51 1.30 -15.25
C CYS A 223 1.91 2.65 -14.83
N HIS A 224 1.42 2.75 -13.60
CA HIS A 224 0.92 3.99 -13.02
C HIS A 224 2.06 4.81 -12.42
N THR A 225 2.98 5.21 -13.30
CA THR A 225 4.17 6.02 -13.01
C THR A 225 4.39 7.10 -14.07
N GLY A 226 5.15 8.13 -13.72
CA GLY A 226 5.62 9.16 -14.66
C GLY A 226 4.55 10.21 -15.01
N SER A 227 4.86 11.06 -15.98
CA SER A 227 4.09 12.29 -16.28
C SER A 227 2.66 12.03 -16.75
N HIS A 228 2.40 10.94 -17.46
CA HIS A 228 1.06 10.57 -17.93
C HIS A 228 0.18 9.94 -16.84
N GLN A 229 0.78 9.21 -15.90
CA GLN A 229 0.09 8.41 -14.89
C GLN A 229 0.83 8.48 -13.53
N PRO A 230 0.90 9.63 -12.85
CA PRO A 230 1.74 9.80 -11.67
C PRO A 230 1.15 9.22 -10.36
N GLN A 231 0.19 8.28 -10.42
CA GLN A 231 -0.52 7.81 -9.22
C GLN A 231 0.42 7.21 -8.17
N TYR A 232 1.46 6.48 -8.59
CA TYR A 232 2.40 5.87 -7.65
C TYR A 232 3.26 6.93 -6.95
N GLU A 233 3.79 7.91 -7.68
CA GLU A 233 4.58 9.01 -7.13
C GLU A 233 3.75 9.93 -6.24
N GLU A 234 2.50 10.19 -6.60
CA GLU A 234 1.54 10.92 -5.77
C GLU A 234 1.24 10.15 -4.48
N TRP A 235 0.99 8.83 -4.56
CA TRP A 235 0.73 7.99 -3.39
C TRP A 235 1.94 7.91 -2.44
N LEU A 236 3.16 7.87 -2.98
CA LEU A 236 4.40 7.89 -2.20
C LEU A 236 4.56 9.18 -1.36
N GLN A 237 3.89 10.27 -1.75
CA GLN A 237 3.89 11.53 -1.00
C GLN A 237 2.82 11.56 0.10
N SER A 238 1.89 10.61 0.10
CA SER A 238 0.80 10.54 1.07
C SER A 238 1.19 9.80 2.35
N LYS A 239 0.38 9.94 3.39
CA LYS A 239 0.51 9.13 4.62
C LYS A 239 -0.02 7.70 4.48
N HIS A 240 -0.62 7.33 3.35
CA HIS A 240 -1.10 5.97 3.09
C HIS A 240 0.04 4.98 2.78
N VAL A 241 1.25 5.46 2.52
CA VAL A 241 2.43 4.62 2.26
C VAL A 241 2.93 3.89 3.50
N ASP A 242 2.75 4.49 4.68
CA ASP A 242 3.37 4.02 5.92
C ASP A 242 2.35 3.68 7.01
N ILE A 243 2.71 2.69 7.83
CA ILE A 243 1.99 2.38 9.06
C ILE A 243 2.51 3.33 10.14
N GLU A 244 1.60 4.08 10.76
CA GLU A 244 1.94 4.96 11.89
C GLU A 244 2.75 4.20 12.95
N PRO A 245 3.95 4.67 13.36
CA PRO A 245 4.85 3.93 14.26
C PRO A 245 4.20 3.43 15.55
N HIS A 246 3.27 4.18 16.15
CA HIS A 246 2.55 3.69 17.32
C HIS A 246 1.72 2.43 17.02
N VAL A 247 1.04 2.40 15.86
CA VAL A 247 0.27 1.24 15.41
C VAL A 247 1.19 0.08 15.01
N ALA A 248 2.28 0.38 14.30
CA ALA A 248 3.29 -0.61 13.93
C ALA A 248 3.85 -1.34 15.16
N SER A 249 4.06 -0.62 16.28
CA SER A 249 4.52 -1.21 17.53
C SER A 249 3.56 -2.27 18.11
N TYR A 250 2.24 -2.10 17.92
CA TYR A 250 1.26 -3.12 18.32
C TYR A 250 1.27 -4.32 17.37
N PHE A 251 1.42 -4.09 16.07
CA PHE A 251 1.51 -5.17 15.08
C PHE A 251 2.73 -6.05 15.31
N ALA A 252 3.89 -5.46 15.62
CA ALA A 252 5.10 -6.19 16.01
C ALA A 252 4.89 -7.09 17.25
N GLN A 253 3.95 -6.73 18.13
CA GLN A 253 3.58 -7.52 19.30
C GLN A 253 2.50 -8.58 18.99
N GLY A 254 1.99 -8.67 17.76
CA GLY A 254 0.89 -9.58 17.40
C GLY A 254 -0.50 -9.09 17.81
N ARG A 255 -0.67 -7.77 18.00
CA ARG A 255 -1.91 -7.19 18.55
C ARG A 255 -2.69 -6.39 17.50
N TYR A 256 -4.01 -6.38 17.64
CA TYR A 256 -4.93 -5.45 16.98
C TYR A 256 -4.99 -5.48 15.44
N ALA A 257 -4.71 -6.61 14.80
CA ALA A 257 -5.00 -6.78 13.37
C ALA A 257 -6.48 -6.53 13.05
N ASP A 258 -7.38 -6.96 13.94
CA ASP A 258 -8.85 -6.83 13.84
C ASP A 258 -9.39 -5.42 14.11
N ARG A 259 -8.65 -4.60 14.85
CA ARG A 259 -9.09 -3.29 15.33
C ARG A 259 -8.36 -2.12 14.70
N CYS A 260 -7.03 -2.22 14.60
CA CYS A 260 -6.18 -1.21 13.98
C CYS A 260 -5.87 -1.59 12.52
N GLY A 261 -5.69 -2.88 12.23
CA GLY A 261 -5.36 -3.35 10.89
C GLY A 261 -6.41 -3.03 9.85
N ILE A 262 -7.69 -2.98 10.21
CA ILE A 262 -8.79 -2.63 9.28
C ILE A 262 -8.62 -1.27 8.59
N CYS A 263 -7.89 -0.32 9.20
CA CYS A 263 -7.59 0.99 8.62
C CYS A 263 -6.11 1.21 8.31
N HIS A 264 -5.21 0.58 9.08
CA HIS A 264 -3.77 0.83 9.01
C HIS A 264 -2.99 -0.29 8.32
N ALA A 265 -3.65 -1.36 7.87
CA ALA A 265 -3.02 -2.48 7.18
C ALA A 265 -3.94 -3.05 6.07
N GLY A 266 -3.59 -2.76 4.82
CA GLY A 266 -4.42 -3.05 3.66
C GLY A 266 -4.43 -4.53 3.35
N ASP A 267 -3.38 -5.25 3.70
CA ASP A 267 -3.38 -6.72 3.70
C ASP A 267 -4.30 -7.32 4.77
N ALA A 268 -4.45 -6.70 5.94
CA ALA A 268 -5.46 -7.09 6.93
C ALA A 268 -6.88 -6.84 6.39
N LYS A 269 -7.14 -5.62 5.90
CA LYS A 269 -8.44 -5.22 5.33
C LYS A 269 -8.82 -6.10 4.15
N VAL A 270 -7.92 -6.30 3.20
CA VAL A 270 -8.18 -7.13 2.01
C VAL A 270 -8.42 -8.59 2.39
N SER A 271 -7.63 -9.14 3.32
CA SER A 271 -7.82 -10.50 3.80
C SER A 271 -9.20 -10.72 4.42
N ASN A 272 -9.61 -9.80 5.31
CA ASN A 272 -10.86 -9.91 6.04
C ASN A 272 -12.07 -9.58 5.14
N ASP A 273 -12.09 -8.39 4.55
CA ASP A 273 -13.28 -7.82 3.92
C ASP A 273 -13.53 -8.36 2.52
N TYR A 274 -12.47 -8.69 1.77
CA TYR A 274 -12.57 -8.98 0.34
C TYR A 274 -12.20 -10.42 -0.02
N LEU A 275 -11.34 -11.06 0.76
CA LEU A 275 -10.96 -12.47 0.54
C LEU A 275 -11.69 -13.45 1.45
N GLY A 276 -12.39 -12.98 2.48
CA GLY A 276 -13.10 -13.84 3.44
C GLY A 276 -12.18 -14.77 4.25
N ARG A 277 -10.90 -14.41 4.40
CA ARG A 277 -9.88 -15.21 5.08
C ARG A 277 -9.75 -14.87 6.58
N GLY A 278 -10.49 -13.86 7.04
CA GLY A 278 -10.32 -13.28 8.37
C GLY A 278 -9.03 -12.46 8.49
N PHE A 279 -8.76 -11.97 9.70
CA PHE A 279 -7.56 -11.19 9.99
C PHE A 279 -6.32 -12.10 10.08
N PRO A 280 -5.22 -11.78 9.38
CA PRO A 280 -3.95 -12.50 9.53
C PRO A 280 -3.30 -12.18 10.89
N ASP A 281 -2.25 -12.91 11.24
CA ASP A 281 -1.40 -12.54 12.38
C ASP A 281 -0.84 -11.14 12.16
N ALA A 282 -1.00 -10.25 13.14
CA ALA A 282 -0.55 -8.87 13.05
C ALA A 282 0.96 -8.76 12.78
N LYS A 283 1.77 -9.75 13.21
CA LYS A 283 3.22 -9.78 12.95
C LYS A 283 3.57 -10.03 11.49
N THR A 284 2.61 -10.51 10.69
CA THR A 284 2.80 -10.83 9.27
C THR A 284 2.31 -9.71 8.34
N LEU A 285 1.76 -8.63 8.90
CA LEU A 285 1.30 -7.47 8.14
C LEU A 285 2.51 -6.72 7.55
N GLN A 286 2.46 -6.45 6.25
CA GLN A 286 3.55 -5.88 5.47
C GLN A 286 3.20 -4.53 4.83
N PHE A 287 1.91 -4.27 4.57
CA PHE A 287 1.49 -3.14 3.76
C PHE A 287 0.53 -2.22 4.51
N ALA A 288 0.81 -0.92 4.48
CA ALA A 288 -0.07 0.14 5.01
C ALA A 288 -1.36 0.26 4.19
N VAL A 289 -1.59 1.29 3.38
CA VAL A 289 -2.80 1.40 2.55
C VAL A 289 -2.41 1.43 1.07
N PRO A 290 -2.08 0.27 0.45
CA PRO A 290 -1.74 0.20 -0.97
C PRO A 290 -2.97 0.34 -1.87
N CYS A 291 -2.72 0.49 -3.17
CA CYS A 291 -3.74 0.74 -4.21
C CYS A 291 -4.93 -0.24 -4.14
N ALA A 292 -4.64 -1.53 -3.99
CA ALA A 292 -5.65 -2.60 -3.96
C ALA A 292 -6.57 -2.57 -2.72
N THR A 293 -6.26 -1.73 -1.73
CA THR A 293 -7.15 -1.46 -0.59
C THR A 293 -8.38 -0.67 -1.02
N CYS A 294 -8.21 0.25 -1.98
CA CYS A 294 -9.29 1.09 -2.51
C CYS A 294 -9.84 0.55 -3.83
N HIS A 295 -8.99 -0.07 -4.65
CA HIS A 295 -9.34 -0.57 -5.98
C HIS A 295 -9.47 -2.10 -6.01
N ASP A 296 -10.48 -2.61 -6.70
CA ASP A 296 -10.58 -4.02 -7.08
C ASP A 296 -9.96 -4.24 -8.47
N PRO A 297 -8.77 -4.81 -8.60
CA PRO A 297 -8.13 -4.99 -9.90
C PRO A 297 -8.89 -5.95 -10.83
N HIS A 298 -9.83 -6.73 -10.30
CA HIS A 298 -10.49 -7.80 -11.04
C HIS A 298 -11.88 -7.43 -11.57
N MET A 299 -12.47 -6.27 -11.27
CA MET A 299 -13.80 -5.96 -11.78
C MET A 299 -14.11 -4.47 -11.92
N ALA A 300 -14.95 -4.13 -12.90
CA ALA A 300 -15.68 -2.87 -12.88
C ALA A 300 -16.78 -2.95 -11.82
N THR A 301 -16.77 -2.00 -10.89
CA THR A 301 -17.53 -2.08 -9.63
C THR A 301 -18.83 -1.28 -9.63
N GLY A 302 -18.92 -0.25 -10.48
CA GLY A 302 -20.02 0.70 -10.49
C GLY A 302 -20.05 1.66 -9.29
N ASN A 303 -19.01 1.64 -8.44
CA ASN A 303 -18.99 2.39 -7.18
C ASN A 303 -18.54 3.85 -7.31
N ASP A 304 -17.96 4.21 -8.44
CA ASP A 304 -17.69 5.61 -8.71
C ASP A 304 -18.99 6.37 -8.96
N THR A 305 -19.38 7.24 -8.03
CA THR A 305 -20.62 8.04 -8.13
C THR A 305 -20.51 9.22 -9.10
N THR A 306 -19.31 9.47 -9.63
CA THR A 306 -19.02 10.54 -10.61
C THR A 306 -18.11 10.03 -11.74
N PRO A 307 -18.50 8.95 -12.44
CA PRO A 307 -17.65 8.39 -13.48
C PRO A 307 -17.71 9.28 -14.73
N LYS A 308 -16.59 9.42 -15.44
CA LYS A 308 -16.67 9.80 -16.86
C LYS A 308 -17.34 8.61 -17.58
N ALA A 309 -18.16 8.86 -18.59
CA ALA A 309 -18.90 7.79 -19.29
C ALA A 309 -17.95 6.68 -19.78
N GLY A 310 -18.14 5.45 -19.32
CA GLY A 310 -17.27 4.31 -19.65
C GLY A 310 -15.93 4.26 -18.89
N HIS A 311 -15.76 5.04 -17.82
CA HIS A 311 -14.55 5.08 -16.99
C HIS A 311 -14.85 4.62 -15.55
N ASP A 312 -15.14 3.34 -15.38
CA ASP A 312 -15.17 2.73 -14.05
C ASP A 312 -13.75 2.74 -13.45
N ARG A 313 -13.60 3.30 -12.25
CA ARG A 313 -12.34 3.38 -11.52
C ARG A 313 -12.08 2.17 -10.62
N GLN A 314 -12.94 1.15 -10.70
CA GLN A 314 -12.84 -0.11 -9.98
C GLN A 314 -12.77 0.06 -8.46
N LEU A 315 -13.55 0.98 -7.89
CA LEU A 315 -13.51 1.29 -6.45
C LEU A 315 -14.27 0.25 -5.62
N ARG A 316 -13.71 -0.17 -4.48
CA ARG A 316 -14.36 -1.18 -3.63
C ARG A 316 -15.62 -0.70 -2.92
N HIS A 317 -15.77 0.60 -2.74
CA HIS A 317 -16.91 1.23 -2.08
C HIS A 317 -17.33 2.52 -2.81
N PRO A 318 -18.60 2.94 -2.68
CA PRO A 318 -19.09 4.16 -3.28
C PRO A 318 -18.29 5.40 -2.88
N THR A 319 -18.06 6.33 -3.80
CA THR A 319 -17.39 7.62 -3.48
C THR A 319 -18.27 8.58 -2.68
N SER A 320 -19.59 8.36 -2.66
CA SER A 320 -20.53 9.19 -1.89
C SER A 320 -21.45 8.33 -1.02
N SER A 321 -21.72 8.77 0.21
CA SER A 321 -22.72 8.18 1.11
C SER A 321 -23.27 9.21 2.10
N GLN A 322 -24.53 9.03 2.50
CA GLN A 322 -25.19 9.82 3.56
C GLN A 322 -25.49 8.96 4.79
N ASP A 323 -25.11 7.69 4.76
CA ASP A 323 -25.39 6.69 5.79
C ASP A 323 -24.10 6.38 6.55
N GLU A 324 -24.10 6.68 7.84
CA GLU A 324 -22.97 6.38 8.72
C GLU A 324 -22.68 4.89 8.82
N ALA A 325 -23.72 4.04 8.76
CA ALA A 325 -23.56 2.59 8.81
C ALA A 325 -23.01 2.00 7.51
N LYS A 326 -23.04 2.79 6.42
CA LYS A 326 -22.52 2.43 5.10
C LYS A 326 -21.66 3.57 4.57
N PRO A 327 -20.50 3.84 5.19
CA PRO A 327 -19.71 5.00 4.82
C PRO A 327 -19.20 4.88 3.38
N ASN A 328 -18.86 6.03 2.79
CA ASN A 328 -18.21 6.05 1.48
C ASN A 328 -16.81 5.40 1.55
N LEU A 329 -16.10 5.31 0.42
CA LEU A 329 -14.76 4.73 0.32
C LEU A 329 -13.78 5.28 1.37
N CYS A 330 -13.71 6.60 1.51
CA CYS A 330 -12.81 7.25 2.45
C CYS A 330 -13.25 7.00 3.90
N GLY A 331 -14.56 7.05 4.14
CA GLY A 331 -15.19 6.79 5.43
C GLY A 331 -15.12 5.33 5.88
N GLN A 332 -14.62 4.40 5.07
CA GLN A 332 -14.29 3.05 5.55
C GLN A 332 -13.21 3.09 6.64
N CYS A 333 -12.36 4.12 6.62
CA CYS A 333 -11.31 4.35 7.62
C CYS A 333 -11.51 5.67 8.35
N HIS A 334 -11.87 6.73 7.61
CA HIS A 334 -12.11 8.08 8.11
C HIS A 334 -13.56 8.24 8.59
N THR A 335 -14.01 7.35 9.48
CA THR A 335 -15.27 7.49 10.21
C THR A 335 -15.06 7.41 11.72
N ARG A 336 -16.06 7.83 12.51
CA ARG A 336 -16.04 7.63 13.96
C ARG A 336 -15.96 6.13 14.26
N ARG A 337 -15.17 5.78 15.27
CA ARG A 337 -15.16 4.41 15.77
C ARG A 337 -16.40 4.15 16.62
N SER A 338 -16.88 2.91 16.64
CA SER A 338 -18.08 2.57 17.42
C SER A 338 -17.87 2.76 18.93
N GLU A 339 -16.63 2.65 19.41
CA GLU A 339 -16.29 2.87 20.81
C GLU A 339 -16.01 4.33 21.21
N ASP A 340 -16.11 5.27 20.25
CA ASP A 340 -15.84 6.69 20.46
C ASP A 340 -17.12 7.39 20.94
N VAL A 341 -17.21 7.56 22.26
CA VAL A 341 -18.34 8.18 22.97
C VAL A 341 -17.85 9.15 24.05
N TRP A 342 -18.61 10.21 24.31
CA TRP A 342 -18.24 11.26 25.29
C TRP A 342 -18.03 10.74 26.71
N SER A 343 -18.71 9.65 27.09
CA SER A 343 -18.63 9.04 28.42
C SER A 343 -17.30 8.30 28.64
N LYS A 344 -16.56 8.01 27.57
CA LYS A 344 -15.24 7.39 27.65
C LYS A 344 -14.21 8.43 28.06
N THR A 345 -13.53 8.17 29.17
CA THR A 345 -12.60 9.10 29.80
C THR A 345 -11.12 8.76 29.59
N SER A 346 -10.81 7.63 28.96
CA SER A 346 -9.43 7.14 28.84
C SER A 346 -8.62 7.78 27.71
N ARG A 347 -9.29 8.36 26.70
CA ARG A 347 -8.66 8.99 25.54
C ARG A 347 -9.65 9.90 24.78
N PRO A 348 -9.16 10.90 24.04
CA PRO A 348 -9.99 11.66 23.10
C PRO A 348 -10.57 10.76 21.99
N PRO A 349 -11.61 11.24 21.28
CA PRO A 349 -12.07 10.62 20.05
C PRO A 349 -10.91 10.39 19.10
N HIS A 350 -10.93 9.29 18.37
CA HIS A 350 -9.86 8.99 17.42
C HIS A 350 -9.83 10.01 16.26
N TYR A 351 -8.66 10.23 15.67
CA TYR A 351 -8.41 11.18 14.57
C TYR A 351 -8.96 10.71 13.21
N SER A 352 -10.11 10.02 13.21
CA SER A 352 -10.76 9.46 12.03
C SER A 352 -12.18 9.97 11.80
N GLY A 353 -12.65 10.98 12.54
CA GLY A 353 -14.06 11.38 12.50
C GLY A 353 -14.56 12.05 11.21
N GLN A 354 -13.75 12.16 10.14
CA GLN A 354 -13.98 13.13 9.06
C GLN A 354 -15.26 12.86 8.24
N PHE A 355 -15.57 11.62 7.88
CA PHE A 355 -16.80 11.29 7.15
C PHE A 355 -18.04 11.61 7.99
N THR A 356 -18.05 11.19 9.25
CA THR A 356 -19.15 11.48 10.19
C THR A 356 -19.31 12.97 10.42
N PHE A 357 -18.20 13.70 10.55
CA PHE A 357 -18.22 15.15 10.73
C PHE A 357 -18.79 15.85 9.49
N LEU A 358 -18.37 15.44 8.29
CA LEU A 358 -18.89 15.92 7.02
C LEU A 358 -20.41 15.76 6.93
N ILE A 359 -20.94 14.59 7.29
CA ILE A 359 -22.40 14.34 7.27
C ILE A 359 -23.14 14.82 8.53
N GLY A 360 -22.46 15.52 9.44
CA GLY A 360 -23.05 16.13 10.63
C GLY A 360 -23.51 15.13 11.69
N THR A 361 -22.77 14.04 11.87
CA THR A 361 -22.99 13.04 12.93
C THR A 361 -21.78 12.91 13.86
N GLY A 362 -22.01 12.33 15.04
CA GLY A 362 -21.05 12.29 16.14
C GLY A 362 -21.22 13.46 17.11
N GLY A 363 -20.18 13.76 17.90
CA GLY A 363 -20.22 14.82 18.89
C GLY A 363 -21.31 14.62 19.95
N PHE A 364 -21.55 15.65 20.75
CA PHE A 364 -22.68 15.74 21.67
C PHE A 364 -23.51 16.97 21.29
N LEU A 365 -24.74 16.71 20.83
CA LEU A 365 -25.76 17.73 20.60
C LEU A 365 -27.02 17.37 21.42
N PRO A 366 -27.71 18.36 22.01
CA PRO A 366 -28.93 18.10 22.77
C PRO A 366 -30.12 17.70 21.89
N THR A 367 -30.11 18.09 20.61
CA THR A 367 -31.08 17.64 19.60
C THR A 367 -30.39 16.73 18.59
N ALA A 368 -31.14 15.77 18.04
CA ALA A 368 -30.65 14.80 17.06
C ALA A 368 -30.55 15.37 15.63
N ASP A 369 -30.46 16.70 15.49
CA ASP A 369 -30.45 17.36 14.19
C ASP A 369 -29.14 17.06 13.45
N GLN A 370 -29.23 16.37 12.32
CA GLN A 370 -28.10 16.22 11.41
C GLN A 370 -27.86 17.54 10.68
N LEU A 371 -26.94 18.34 11.20
CA LEU A 371 -26.58 19.63 10.61
C LEU A 371 -25.65 19.44 9.41
N LYS A 372 -26.21 19.12 8.24
CA LYS A 372 -25.44 18.97 7.00
C LYS A 372 -25.25 20.31 6.28
N THR A 373 -24.10 20.48 5.64
CA THR A 373 -23.80 21.59 4.71
C THR A 373 -23.79 21.11 3.26
N ALA A 374 -23.64 22.02 2.31
CA ALA A 374 -23.49 21.68 0.89
C ALA A 374 -22.31 20.72 0.62
N HIS A 375 -21.25 20.75 1.43
CA HIS A 375 -20.09 19.86 1.28
C HIS A 375 -20.47 18.38 1.48
N ALA A 376 -21.42 18.08 2.36
CA ALA A 376 -21.92 16.72 2.55
C ALA A 376 -22.53 16.14 1.26
N PHE A 377 -23.01 16.99 0.36
CA PHE A 377 -23.67 16.63 -0.90
C PHE A 377 -22.81 16.91 -2.14
N ALA A 378 -21.54 17.28 -1.95
CA ALA A 378 -20.63 17.49 -3.07
C ALA A 378 -20.50 16.20 -3.90
N PRO A 379 -20.52 16.27 -5.25
CA PRO A 379 -20.36 15.08 -6.09
C PRO A 379 -19.03 14.37 -5.80
N GLY A 380 -19.08 13.10 -5.40
CA GLY A 380 -17.91 12.33 -4.98
C GLY A 380 -17.41 12.63 -3.56
N GLN A 381 -18.09 13.51 -2.81
CA GLN A 381 -17.74 13.92 -1.44
C GLN A 381 -16.25 14.20 -1.27
N CYS A 382 -15.53 13.36 -0.51
CA CYS A 382 -14.12 13.54 -0.17
C CYS A 382 -13.25 13.71 -1.43
N VAL A 383 -13.49 12.89 -2.47
CA VAL A 383 -12.66 12.90 -3.68
C VAL A 383 -12.81 14.17 -4.51
N LYS A 384 -13.85 14.97 -4.25
CA LYS A 384 -14.07 16.25 -4.92
C LYS A 384 -12.95 17.26 -4.65
N CYS A 385 -12.48 17.30 -3.40
CA CYS A 385 -11.48 18.26 -2.93
C CYS A 385 -10.10 17.62 -2.78
N HIS A 386 -10.05 16.39 -2.26
CA HIS A 386 -8.81 15.69 -1.95
C HIS A 386 -8.21 14.92 -3.12
N MET A 387 -8.98 14.72 -4.21
CA MET A 387 -8.51 13.97 -5.38
C MET A 387 -8.83 14.70 -6.68
N TYR A 388 -8.49 15.99 -6.75
CA TYR A 388 -8.58 16.73 -8.00
C TYR A 388 -7.73 16.06 -9.08
N MET A 389 -8.28 15.97 -10.28
CA MET A 389 -7.62 15.35 -11.42
C MET A 389 -7.48 16.33 -12.57
N LYS A 390 -6.33 16.27 -13.24
CA LYS A 390 -6.01 16.96 -14.49
C LYS A 390 -5.42 15.94 -15.47
N GLU A 391 -5.87 15.96 -16.72
CA GLU A 391 -5.25 15.10 -17.74
C GLU A 391 -3.85 15.62 -18.10
N PHE A 392 -3.04 14.74 -18.69
CA PHE A 392 -1.71 15.10 -19.19
C PHE A 392 -1.82 16.15 -20.29
N GLU A 393 -0.94 17.16 -20.25
CA GLU A 393 -0.83 18.19 -21.29
C GLU A 393 0.55 18.19 -21.94
N SER A 394 1.61 18.18 -21.14
CA SER A 394 3.01 18.07 -21.60
C SER A 394 3.92 17.57 -20.48
N GLU A 395 5.18 17.30 -20.75
CA GLU A 395 6.14 16.92 -19.71
C GLU A 395 6.33 18.04 -18.65
N GLU A 396 6.23 19.31 -19.06
CA GLU A 396 6.27 20.47 -18.16
C GLU A 396 4.96 20.65 -17.38
N ASN A 397 3.86 20.08 -17.90
CA ASN A 397 2.53 20.11 -17.31
C ASN A 397 1.98 18.69 -17.20
N PRO A 398 2.55 17.87 -16.31
CA PRO A 398 2.16 16.47 -16.18
C PRO A 398 0.69 16.35 -15.73
N ALA A 399 0.15 15.14 -15.86
CA ALA A 399 -1.17 14.84 -15.32
C ALA A 399 -1.20 15.04 -13.80
N ILE A 400 -2.40 15.24 -13.25
CA ILE A 400 -2.66 15.15 -11.82
C ILE A 400 -3.72 14.08 -11.64
N LYS A 401 -3.47 13.10 -10.78
CA LYS A 401 -4.39 11.99 -10.54
C LYS A 401 -4.95 12.01 -9.12
N GLY A 402 -4.53 12.95 -8.29
CA GLY A 402 -5.13 13.26 -6.99
C GLY A 402 -4.80 12.25 -5.89
N HIS A 403 -3.73 11.46 -6.03
CA HIS A 403 -3.34 10.43 -5.06
C HIS A 403 -2.34 10.92 -4.00
N THR A 404 -2.09 12.24 -3.93
CA THR A 404 -1.48 12.86 -2.74
C THR A 404 -2.49 12.98 -1.60
N PHE A 405 -3.79 12.96 -1.93
CA PHE A 405 -4.94 13.18 -1.04
C PHE A 405 -4.99 14.58 -0.40
N GLU A 406 -4.11 15.48 -0.82
CA GLU A 406 -4.11 16.87 -0.38
C GLU A 406 -5.24 17.65 -1.04
N VAL A 407 -5.75 18.67 -0.35
CA VAL A 407 -6.80 19.54 -0.90
C VAL A 407 -6.24 20.35 -2.06
N ASP A 408 -6.90 20.27 -3.21
CA ASP A 408 -6.63 21.14 -4.35
C ASP A 408 -7.82 22.09 -4.56
N LEU A 409 -7.55 23.39 -4.45
CA LEU A 409 -8.57 24.43 -4.57
C LEU A 409 -9.25 24.47 -5.94
N ARG A 410 -8.63 23.92 -6.99
CA ARG A 410 -9.29 23.76 -8.31
C ARG A 410 -10.46 22.77 -8.24
N GLY A 411 -10.45 21.86 -7.27
CA GLY A 411 -11.54 20.92 -6.99
C GLY A 411 -12.84 21.60 -6.54
N CYS A 412 -12.77 22.83 -6.02
CA CYS A 412 -13.91 23.59 -5.53
C CYS A 412 -14.84 24.08 -6.66
N ALA A 413 -14.35 24.17 -7.89
CA ALA A 413 -15.14 24.53 -9.06
C ALA A 413 -16.16 23.41 -9.42
N PRO A 414 -17.33 23.74 -9.98
CA PRO A 414 -17.79 25.08 -10.36
C PRO A 414 -18.49 25.84 -9.21
N CYS A 415 -18.61 25.25 -8.02
CA CYS A 415 -19.32 25.87 -6.90
C CYS A 415 -18.64 27.17 -6.43
N HIS A 416 -17.30 27.18 -6.44
CA HIS A 416 -16.48 28.33 -6.11
C HIS A 416 -15.32 28.46 -7.10
N THR A 417 -14.87 29.68 -7.38
CA THR A 417 -13.54 29.88 -8.00
C THR A 417 -12.45 29.58 -6.97
N THR A 418 -11.22 29.34 -7.41
CA THR A 418 -10.07 29.09 -6.54
C THR A 418 -9.87 30.22 -5.52
N GLU A 419 -10.01 31.47 -5.94
CA GLU A 419 -9.82 32.67 -5.10
C GLU A 419 -10.91 32.80 -4.04
N VAL A 420 -12.17 32.56 -4.43
CA VAL A 420 -13.32 32.55 -3.51
C VAL A 420 -13.18 31.39 -2.53
N ALA A 421 -12.85 30.19 -3.01
CA ALA A 421 -12.66 29.02 -2.17
C ALA A 421 -11.57 29.24 -1.13
N LYS A 422 -10.41 29.78 -1.54
CA LYS A 422 -9.30 30.13 -0.64
C LYS A 422 -9.77 31.07 0.47
N THR A 423 -10.43 32.16 0.10
CA THR A 423 -10.89 33.18 1.05
C THR A 423 -11.92 32.61 2.04
N LEU A 424 -12.89 31.83 1.55
CA LEU A 424 -13.90 31.21 2.39
C LEU A 424 -13.29 30.17 3.33
N MET A 425 -12.34 29.39 2.85
CA MET A 425 -11.60 28.39 3.62
C MET A 425 -10.84 29.07 4.76
N GLU A 426 -9.95 30.02 4.45
CA GLU A 426 -9.15 30.75 5.44
C GLU A 426 -10.02 31.44 6.51
N ASN A 427 -11.11 32.09 6.09
CA ASN A 427 -12.03 32.74 7.03
C ASN A 427 -12.77 31.73 7.92
N THR A 428 -13.19 30.59 7.37
CA THR A 428 -13.87 29.53 8.14
C THR A 428 -12.91 28.91 9.15
N GLN A 429 -11.70 28.56 8.72
CA GLN A 429 -10.66 28.00 9.57
C GLN A 429 -10.34 28.95 10.73
N LYS A 430 -10.11 30.23 10.43
CA LYS A 430 -9.84 31.25 11.45
C LYS A 430 -11.00 31.41 12.44
N ASP A 431 -12.24 31.45 11.96
CA ASP A 431 -13.43 31.55 12.80
C ASP A 431 -13.54 30.37 13.78
N ILE A 432 -13.46 29.13 13.26
CA ILE A 432 -13.59 27.92 14.06
C ILE A 432 -12.44 27.78 15.05
N MET A 433 -11.20 28.02 14.63
CA MET A 433 -10.05 27.95 15.52
C MET A 433 -10.08 29.02 16.61
N SER A 434 -10.53 30.23 16.30
CA SER A 434 -10.74 31.27 17.32
C SER A 434 -11.80 30.88 18.34
N GLN A 435 -12.88 30.23 17.91
CA GLN A 435 -13.93 29.75 18.82
C GLN A 435 -13.46 28.57 19.66
N LEU A 436 -12.67 27.65 19.09
CA LEU A 436 -12.05 26.55 19.83
C LEU A 436 -11.07 27.05 20.89
N GLU A 437 -10.24 28.05 20.56
CA GLU A 437 -9.31 28.65 21.52
C GLU A 437 -10.06 29.32 22.68
N ALA A 438 -11.15 30.04 22.39
CA ALA A 438 -12.01 30.61 23.42
C ALA A 438 -12.65 29.53 24.32
N LEU A 439 -13.16 28.44 23.72
CA LEU A 439 -13.70 27.30 24.46
C LEU A 439 -12.63 26.63 25.33
N LYS A 440 -11.42 26.42 24.78
CA LYS A 440 -10.28 25.86 25.51
C LYS A 440 -9.91 26.74 26.69
N SER A 441 -9.84 28.06 26.49
CA SER A 441 -9.56 29.02 27.57
C SER A 441 -10.57 28.90 28.72
N ARG A 442 -11.87 28.72 28.43
CA ARG A 442 -12.89 28.49 29.45
C ARG A 442 -12.70 27.16 30.19
N LEU A 443 -12.40 26.09 29.45
CA LEU A 443 -12.11 24.78 30.02
C LEU A 443 -10.87 24.84 30.94
N ASP A 444 -9.80 25.50 30.50
CA ASP A 444 -8.56 25.71 31.27
C ASP A 444 -8.82 26.50 32.56
N LYS A 445 -9.65 27.56 32.50
CA LYS A 445 -10.05 28.34 33.69
C LYS A 445 -10.90 27.53 34.67
N TRP A 446 -11.69 26.57 34.19
CA TRP A 446 -12.46 25.67 35.05
C TRP A 446 -11.54 24.72 35.83
N GLY A 447 -10.48 24.19 35.21
CA GLY A 447 -9.48 23.36 35.89
C GLY A 447 -9.14 22.06 35.13
N ASN A 448 -9.11 20.92 35.83
CA ASN A 448 -8.64 19.64 35.28
C ASN A 448 -9.67 18.97 34.35
N TRP A 449 -9.75 19.44 33.11
CA TRP A 449 -10.67 18.90 32.10
C TRP A 449 -9.99 17.90 31.16
N GLU A 450 -8.70 18.06 30.87
CA GLU A 450 -7.98 17.28 29.87
C GLU A 450 -7.96 15.78 30.19
N PHE A 451 -7.91 14.93 29.15
CA PHE A 451 -7.80 13.48 29.31
C PHE A 451 -6.56 13.04 30.11
N ILE A 452 -5.52 13.88 30.18
CA ILE A 452 -4.26 13.62 30.88
C ILE A 452 -4.06 14.41 32.18
N SER A 453 -4.90 15.42 32.47
CA SER A 453 -4.69 16.37 33.59
C SER A 453 -4.81 15.77 35.00
N ASN A 454 -5.14 14.49 35.10
CA ASN A 454 -5.43 13.78 36.35
C ASN A 454 -4.69 12.42 36.48
N GLY A 455 -3.54 12.25 35.81
CA GLY A 455 -2.68 11.06 36.01
C GLY A 455 -2.62 10.03 34.87
N GLY A 456 -2.93 10.43 33.63
CA GLY A 456 -2.66 9.59 32.44
C GLY A 456 -3.69 8.50 32.15
N PRO A 457 -3.50 7.71 31.07
CA PRO A 457 -4.53 6.79 30.55
C PRO A 457 -4.89 5.68 31.54
N ASN A 458 -6.19 5.45 31.64
CA ASN A 458 -6.90 4.53 32.54
C ASN A 458 -6.13 3.23 32.87
N ASP A 459 -5.76 3.08 34.14
CA ASP A 459 -5.58 1.78 34.78
C ASP A 459 -6.98 1.30 35.23
N PRO A 460 -7.57 0.28 34.56
CA PRO A 460 -8.92 -0.18 34.86
C PRO A 460 -9.07 -0.80 36.26
N SER A 461 -7.99 -0.93 37.05
CA SER A 461 -8.03 -1.33 38.45
C SER A 461 -8.18 -0.17 39.45
N ASN A 462 -8.09 1.09 39.00
CA ASN A 462 -8.08 2.25 39.88
C ASN A 462 -9.45 2.92 40.03
N THR A 463 -10.18 2.58 41.10
CA THR A 463 -11.47 3.21 41.46
C THR A 463 -11.35 4.64 41.98
N GLN A 464 -10.13 5.17 42.13
CA GLN A 464 -9.83 6.56 42.45
C GLN A 464 -9.41 7.38 41.22
N ASP A 465 -9.69 6.91 39.99
CA ASP A 465 -9.45 7.66 38.75
C ASP A 465 -10.11 9.05 38.82
N PRO A 466 -9.32 10.14 38.90
CA PRO A 466 -9.89 11.47 39.05
C PRO A 466 -10.65 11.93 37.80
N GLN A 467 -10.55 11.23 36.66
CA GLN A 467 -11.41 11.44 35.51
C GLN A 467 -12.89 11.16 35.80
N HIS A 468 -13.21 10.26 36.73
CA HIS A 468 -14.60 10.00 37.12
C HIS A 468 -15.21 11.19 37.86
N MET A 469 -14.39 11.97 38.59
CA MET A 469 -14.81 13.14 39.35
C MET A 469 -15.12 14.37 38.49
N ILE A 470 -14.73 14.38 37.22
CA ILE A 470 -15.05 15.46 36.29
C ILE A 470 -16.57 15.47 36.01
N PRO A 471 -17.26 16.62 36.15
CA PRO A 471 -18.69 16.74 35.83
C PRO A 471 -19.03 16.30 34.40
N GLU A 472 -20.23 15.77 34.19
CA GLU A 472 -20.64 15.31 32.86
C GLU A 472 -20.63 16.44 31.82
N GLU A 473 -21.00 17.65 32.22
CA GLU A 473 -21.03 18.83 31.38
C GLU A 473 -19.63 19.15 30.83
N ILE A 474 -18.61 19.04 31.67
CA ILE A 474 -17.21 19.18 31.26
C ILE A 474 -16.80 18.05 30.31
N LYS A 475 -17.18 16.79 30.61
CA LYS A 475 -16.86 15.65 29.73
C LYS A 475 -17.48 15.81 28.34
N LYS A 476 -18.74 16.25 28.27
CA LYS A 476 -19.45 16.54 27.01
C LYS A 476 -18.86 17.74 26.27
N ALA A 477 -18.51 18.82 26.98
CA ALA A 477 -17.85 19.99 26.39
C ALA A 477 -16.45 19.64 25.84
N ARG A 478 -15.65 18.91 26.61
CA ARG A 478 -14.35 18.34 26.19
C ARG A 478 -14.49 17.45 24.97
N TRP A 479 -15.51 16.58 24.95
CA TRP A 479 -15.78 15.73 23.81
C TRP A 479 -16.01 16.54 22.54
N ASN A 480 -16.88 17.56 22.60
CA ASN A 480 -17.13 18.44 21.46
C ASN A 480 -15.88 19.21 21.03
N TYR A 481 -15.09 19.73 21.98
CA TYR A 481 -13.82 20.39 21.67
C TYR A 481 -12.92 19.48 20.82
N TYR A 482 -12.66 18.27 21.30
CA TYR A 482 -11.80 17.31 20.58
C TYR A 482 -12.45 16.76 19.32
N TRP A 483 -13.77 16.63 19.26
CA TRP A 483 -14.48 16.17 18.06
C TRP A 483 -14.30 17.14 16.90
N VAL A 484 -14.40 18.45 17.17
CA VAL A 484 -14.14 19.49 16.17
C VAL A 484 -12.65 19.61 15.86
N LEU A 485 -11.78 19.55 16.87
CA LEU A 485 -10.33 19.64 16.68
C LEU A 485 -9.78 18.48 15.84
N ASN A 486 -10.18 17.24 16.16
CA ASN A 486 -9.63 16.02 15.56
C ASN A 486 -10.22 15.69 14.19
N ASP A 487 -11.29 16.37 13.76
CA ASP A 487 -11.70 16.35 12.35
C ASP A 487 -10.59 16.90 11.44
N GLY A 488 -9.81 17.88 11.93
CA GLY A 488 -8.61 18.38 11.25
C GLY A 488 -8.87 19.29 10.05
N SER A 489 -10.12 19.48 9.62
CA SER A 489 -10.47 20.45 8.56
C SER A 489 -10.66 21.88 9.08
N GLU A 490 -10.55 22.07 10.40
CA GLU A 490 -10.83 23.35 11.07
C GLU A 490 -12.22 23.89 10.68
N GLY A 491 -13.17 22.95 10.55
CA GLY A 491 -14.58 23.20 10.24
C GLY A 491 -14.91 23.32 8.75
N VAL A 492 -13.96 23.23 7.83
CA VAL A 492 -14.24 23.28 6.39
C VAL A 492 -15.13 22.12 5.96
N HIS A 493 -15.01 20.92 6.55
CA HIS A 493 -15.92 19.81 6.27
C HIS A 493 -17.37 20.17 6.59
N ASN A 494 -17.62 20.82 7.74
CA ASN A 494 -18.97 21.19 8.16
C ASN A 494 -19.00 22.34 9.18
N ALA A 495 -18.92 23.56 8.68
CA ALA A 495 -18.79 24.75 9.53
C ALA A 495 -20.06 25.04 10.37
N LYS A 496 -21.25 24.65 9.88
CA LYS A 496 -22.50 24.82 10.65
C LYS A 496 -22.52 23.88 11.86
N TYR A 497 -22.16 22.63 11.64
CA TYR A 497 -22.08 21.61 12.68
C TYR A 497 -20.98 21.93 13.71
N ALA A 498 -19.79 22.33 13.25
CA ALA A 498 -18.68 22.74 14.12
C ALA A 498 -19.10 23.85 15.09
N ARG A 499 -19.74 24.92 14.59
CA ARG A 499 -20.23 26.03 15.43
C ARG A 499 -21.27 25.58 16.43
N GLU A 500 -22.21 24.72 16.05
CA GLU A 500 -23.24 24.24 16.99
C GLU A 500 -22.64 23.36 18.10
N LEU A 501 -21.63 22.53 17.79
CA LEU A 501 -20.91 21.75 18.79
C LEU A 501 -20.16 22.63 19.80
N ILE A 502 -19.46 23.67 19.32
CA ILE A 502 -18.75 24.63 20.17
C ILE A 502 -19.73 25.44 21.02
N LYS A 503 -20.84 25.89 20.42
CA LYS A 503 -21.92 26.58 21.14
C LYS A 503 -22.54 25.69 22.22
N THR A 504 -22.80 24.43 21.90
CA THR A 504 -23.31 23.44 22.86
C THR A 504 -22.33 23.23 24.00
N ALA A 505 -21.04 23.10 23.71
CA ALA A 505 -20.00 22.99 24.74
C ALA A 505 -20.01 24.22 25.67
N ASN A 506 -20.08 25.43 25.11
CA ASN A 506 -20.17 26.66 25.90
C ASN A 506 -21.43 26.72 26.78
N ALA A 507 -22.58 26.25 26.28
CA ALA A 507 -23.83 26.19 27.04
C ALA A 507 -23.74 25.19 28.22
N LEU A 508 -23.05 24.06 28.03
CA LEU A 508 -22.77 23.11 29.10
C LEU A 508 -21.85 23.70 30.18
N LEU A 509 -20.87 24.51 29.79
CA LEU A 509 -20.03 25.25 30.74
C LEU A 509 -20.85 26.30 31.51
N ASP A 510 -21.76 26.99 30.83
CA ASP A 510 -22.64 27.98 31.47
C ASP A 510 -23.59 27.34 32.49
N SER A 511 -24.11 26.13 32.23
CA SER A 511 -25.07 25.46 33.12
C SER A 511 -24.50 25.07 34.48
N ILE A 512 -23.17 24.98 34.61
CA ILE A 512 -22.47 24.69 35.87
C ILE A 512 -21.75 25.92 36.45
N GLY A 513 -21.95 27.11 35.85
CA GLY A 513 -21.29 28.34 36.29
C GLY A 513 -19.77 28.35 36.06
N ALA A 514 -19.28 27.62 35.05
CA ALA A 514 -17.85 27.64 34.73
C ALA A 514 -17.40 29.04 34.26
N PRO A 515 -16.16 29.47 34.58
CA PRO A 515 -15.66 30.78 34.22
C PRO A 515 -15.76 31.07 32.71
N LYS A 516 -15.99 32.35 32.38
CA LYS A 516 -15.94 32.86 31.01
C LYS A 516 -14.53 33.30 30.65
#